data_AF-A0A7K2Z340-F1
#
_entry.id   AF-A0A7K2Z340-F1
#
_cell.length_a   1.000
_cell.length_b   1.000
_cell.length_c   1.000
_cell.angle_alpha   90.00
_cell.angle_beta   90.00
_cell.angle_gamma   90.00
#
_symmetry.space_group_name_H-M   'P 1'
#
loop_
_entity.id
_entity.type
_entity.pdbx_description
1 polymer ?
#
loop_
_entity_poly.entity_id
_entity_poly.type
_entity_poly.pdbx_seq_one_letter_code
_entity_poly.pdbx_strand_id
1 'polypeptide(L)'
;GRAPARVGLSRPIHPGSDARDGLLGARLVPWIERGRADGRFPPDFTPADYLAVGNMYTGSPEDVARALRADPGLAYATDLLCHSQPARLSPSELLPAMELTAKKVRPLLLAG
;
A
#
# COMPACT_ATOMS: atom_id res chain seq x y z
N GLY A 1 5.20 -29.86 19.72
CA GLY A 1 6.05 -29.32 18.63
C GLY A 1 5.85 -27.81 18.54
N ARG A 2 6.88 -27.05 18.14
CA ARG A 2 6.77 -25.59 17.96
C ARG A 2 5.94 -25.30 16.70
N ALA A 3 5.01 -24.34 16.77
CA ALA A 3 4.28 -23.90 15.58
C ALA A 3 5.25 -23.35 14.52
N PRO A 4 4.95 -23.50 13.21
CA PRO A 4 5.78 -22.96 12.14
C PRO A 4 5.94 -21.45 12.28
N ALA A 5 7.10 -20.93 11.88
CA ALA A 5 7.37 -19.50 11.91
C ALA A 5 6.45 -18.76 10.91
N ARG A 6 5.98 -17.57 11.30
CA ARG A 6 5.19 -16.68 10.45
C ARG A 6 6.06 -15.50 10.01
N VAL A 7 5.93 -15.12 8.74
CA VAL A 7 6.64 -14.02 8.12
C VAL A 7 5.61 -13.02 7.60
N GLY A 8 5.62 -11.81 8.16
CA GLY A 8 4.71 -10.74 7.78
C GLY A 8 5.32 -9.81 6.72
N LEU A 9 4.57 -9.53 5.65
CA LEU A 9 4.87 -8.52 4.66
C LEU A 9 3.99 -7.29 4.90
N SER A 10 4.59 -6.14 5.23
CA SER A 10 3.87 -4.89 5.47
C SER A 10 3.78 -4.06 4.21
N ARG A 11 2.56 -3.68 3.80
CA ARG A 11 2.30 -2.86 2.61
C ARG A 11 1.20 -1.82 2.82
N PRO A 12 1.37 -0.57 2.31
CA PRO A 12 0.28 0.36 2.17
C PRO A 12 -0.67 -0.12 1.06
N ILE A 13 -1.95 -0.35 1.38
CA ILE A 13 -2.95 -0.87 0.45
C ILE A 13 -4.18 0.01 0.46
N HIS A 14 -4.50 0.60 -0.69
CA HIS A 14 -5.54 1.60 -0.86
C HIS A 14 -6.37 1.39 -2.14
N PRO A 15 -7.17 0.30 -2.23
CA PRO A 15 -8.05 0.11 -3.37
C PRO A 15 -9.08 1.25 -3.45
N GLY A 16 -9.35 1.75 -4.65
CA GLY A 16 -10.26 2.87 -4.89
C GLY A 16 -10.30 3.34 -6.34
N SER A 17 -10.82 4.55 -6.52
CA SER A 17 -10.85 5.25 -7.82
C SER A 17 -9.64 6.17 -7.98
N ASP A 18 -9.39 6.66 -9.20
CA ASP A 18 -8.31 7.61 -9.51
C ASP A 18 -8.33 8.89 -8.64
N ALA A 19 -9.52 9.33 -8.22
CA ALA A 19 -9.68 10.45 -7.29
C ALA A 19 -9.03 10.18 -5.93
N ARG A 20 -8.98 8.91 -5.49
CA ARG A 20 -8.28 8.49 -4.27
C ARG A 20 -6.77 8.59 -4.46
N ASP A 21 -6.24 8.24 -5.62
CA ASP A 21 -4.80 8.27 -5.88
C ASP A 21 -4.27 9.72 -5.86
N GLY A 22 -5.03 10.66 -6.44
CA GLY A 22 -4.73 12.09 -6.30
C GLY A 22 -4.74 12.58 -4.84
N LEU A 23 -5.72 12.14 -4.04
CA LEU A 23 -5.77 12.46 -2.61
C LEU A 23 -4.57 11.88 -1.85
N LEU A 24 -4.18 10.63 -2.13
CA LEU A 24 -3.02 10.00 -1.52
C LEU A 24 -1.74 10.77 -1.86
N GLY A 25 -1.56 11.15 -3.13
CA GLY A 25 -0.42 11.98 -3.55
C GLY A 25 -0.29 13.28 -2.74
N ALA A 26 -1.39 13.99 -2.53
CA ALA A 26 -1.39 15.21 -1.71
C ALA A 26 -1.02 14.93 -0.23
N ARG A 27 -1.47 13.80 0.32
CA ARG A 27 -1.17 13.38 1.71
C ARG A 27 0.28 12.94 1.90
N LEU A 28 0.95 12.51 0.83
CA LEU A 28 2.36 12.13 0.87
C LEU A 28 3.30 13.33 0.94
N VAL A 29 2.88 14.52 0.44
CA VAL A 29 3.74 15.72 0.38
C VAL A 29 4.44 16.00 1.72
N PRO A 30 3.76 16.11 2.88
CA PRO A 30 4.44 16.42 4.13
C PRO A 30 5.41 15.32 4.59
N TRP A 31 5.16 14.06 4.23
CA TRP A 31 6.06 12.94 4.53
C TRP A 31 7.33 13.01 3.68
N ILE A 32 7.17 13.32 2.40
CA ILE A 32 8.29 13.50 1.47
C ILE A 32 9.13 14.71 1.85
N GLU A 33 8.52 15.87 2.13
CA GLU A 33 9.24 17.07 2.55
C GLU A 33 10.08 16.84 3.81
N ARG A 34 9.50 16.18 4.82
CA ARG A 34 10.27 15.78 6.01
C ARG A 34 11.39 14.81 5.66
N GLY A 35 11.12 13.81 4.82
CA GLY A 35 12.13 12.86 4.40
C GLY A 35 13.28 13.51 3.62
N ARG A 36 13.01 14.53 2.80
CA ARG A 36 14.04 15.34 2.11
C ARG A 36 14.86 16.13 3.12
N ALA A 37 14.21 16.81 4.07
CA ALA A 37 14.89 17.56 5.13
C ALA A 37 15.79 16.65 6.00
N ASP A 38 15.34 15.42 6.25
CA ASP A 38 16.08 14.40 7.02
C ASP A 38 17.16 13.67 6.19
N GLY A 39 17.31 13.97 4.90
CA GLY A 39 18.24 13.28 4.00
C GLY A 39 17.85 11.85 3.61
N ARG A 40 16.61 11.43 3.89
CA ARG A 40 16.06 10.10 3.54
C ARG A 40 15.70 9.98 2.06
N PHE A 41 15.32 11.08 1.42
CA PHE A 41 14.94 11.11 0.01
C PHE A 41 15.81 12.12 -0.76
N PRO A 42 16.07 11.88 -2.07
CA PRO A 42 16.69 12.87 -2.95
C PRO A 42 15.94 14.21 -2.94
N PRO A 43 16.62 15.35 -3.19
CA PRO A 43 16.00 16.68 -3.16
C PRO A 43 14.80 16.85 -4.12
N ASP A 44 14.83 16.15 -5.26
CA ASP A 44 13.81 16.17 -6.31
C ASP A 44 12.74 15.08 -6.14
N PHE A 45 12.88 14.17 -5.17
CA PHE A 45 12.02 12.99 -5.00
C PHE A 45 10.55 13.34 -4.71
N THR A 46 9.64 13.05 -5.61
CA THR A 46 8.24 13.51 -5.58
C THR A 46 7.27 12.49 -4.95
N PRO A 47 6.02 12.88 -4.63
CA PRO A 47 4.96 11.91 -4.32
C PRO A 47 4.72 10.88 -5.43
N ALA A 48 4.87 11.26 -6.70
CA ALA A 48 4.72 10.34 -7.82
C ALA A 48 5.84 9.28 -7.81
N ASP A 49 7.07 9.69 -7.51
CA ASP A 49 8.19 8.75 -7.33
C ASP A 49 7.91 7.78 -6.19
N TYR A 50 7.39 8.27 -5.05
CA TYR A 50 7.01 7.42 -3.93
C TYR A 50 5.91 6.42 -4.31
N LEU A 51 4.89 6.82 -5.07
CA LEU A 51 3.86 5.91 -5.55
C LEU A 51 4.44 4.85 -6.49
N ALA A 52 5.45 5.20 -7.30
CA ALA A 52 6.10 4.28 -8.22
C ALA A 52 7.03 3.26 -7.54
N VAL A 53 7.76 3.66 -6.48
CA VAL A 53 8.81 2.80 -5.86
C VAL A 53 8.51 2.38 -4.41
N GLY A 54 7.55 3.01 -3.75
CA GLY A 54 7.29 2.87 -2.32
C GLY A 54 6.52 1.61 -1.90
N ASN A 55 6.32 0.67 -2.82
CA ASN A 55 5.48 -0.53 -2.63
C ASN A 55 4.09 -0.20 -2.07
N MET A 56 3.54 0.95 -2.44
CA MET A 56 2.17 1.35 -2.13
C MET A 56 1.26 0.89 -3.27
N TYR A 57 0.20 0.16 -2.94
CA TYR A 57 -0.71 -0.41 -3.92
C TYR A 57 -2.04 0.35 -3.95
N THR A 58 -2.34 0.97 -5.08
CA THR A 58 -3.51 1.83 -5.31
C THR A 58 -4.25 1.43 -6.60
N GLY A 59 -5.36 2.12 -6.92
CA GLY A 59 -6.20 1.81 -8.07
C GLY A 59 -7.34 0.82 -7.78
N SER A 60 -7.91 0.22 -8.84
CA SER A 60 -9.02 -0.73 -8.72
C SER A 60 -8.62 -1.98 -7.92
N PRO A 61 -9.58 -2.74 -7.34
CA PRO A 61 -9.25 -3.99 -6.67
C PRO A 61 -8.46 -4.98 -7.54
N GLU A 62 -8.73 -5.01 -8.84
CA GLU A 62 -8.04 -5.82 -9.84
C GLU A 62 -6.58 -5.35 -10.04
N ASP A 63 -6.36 -4.03 -10.11
CA ASP A 63 -5.01 -3.46 -10.24
C ASP A 63 -4.18 -3.74 -8.98
N VAL A 64 -4.77 -3.54 -7.80
CA VAL A 64 -4.11 -3.86 -6.53
C VAL A 64 -3.76 -5.35 -6.45
N ALA A 65 -4.69 -6.25 -6.78
CA ALA A 65 -4.42 -7.69 -6.75
C ALA A 65 -3.35 -8.10 -7.77
N ARG A 66 -3.36 -7.52 -8.97
CA ARG A 66 -2.33 -7.75 -10.00
C ARG A 66 -0.96 -7.28 -9.52
N ALA A 67 -0.87 -6.08 -8.95
CA ALA A 67 0.38 -5.52 -8.46
C ALA A 67 0.92 -6.27 -7.24
N LEU A 68 0.05 -6.71 -6.31
CA LEU A 68 0.44 -7.55 -5.18
C LEU A 68 1.03 -8.90 -5.63
N ARG A 69 0.45 -9.54 -6.65
CA ARG A 69 1.02 -10.78 -7.20
C ARG A 69 2.41 -10.57 -7.80
N ALA A 70 2.69 -9.38 -8.31
CA ALA A 70 4.00 -9.03 -8.84
C ALA A 70 5.01 -8.61 -7.74
N ASP A 71 4.58 -8.46 -6.48
CA ASP A 71 5.49 -8.15 -5.37
C ASP A 71 6.38 -9.37 -5.06
N PRO A 72 7.70 -9.28 -5.28
CA PRO A 72 8.59 -10.42 -5.02
C PRO A 72 8.64 -10.81 -3.54
N GLY A 73 8.32 -9.88 -2.62
CA GLY A 73 8.24 -10.15 -1.19
C GLY A 73 7.05 -11.04 -0.82
N LEU A 74 5.98 -11.04 -1.62
CA LEU A 74 4.77 -11.80 -1.32
C LEU A 74 5.03 -13.31 -1.33
N ALA A 75 5.92 -13.79 -2.21
CA ALA A 75 6.28 -15.21 -2.32
C ALA A 75 6.95 -15.78 -1.05
N TYR A 76 7.52 -14.93 -0.21
CA TYR A 76 8.21 -15.32 1.03
C TYR A 76 7.39 -15.06 2.30
N ALA A 77 6.20 -14.47 2.15
CA ALA A 77 5.37 -14.07 3.27
C ALA A 77 4.30 -15.12 3.59
N THR A 78 4.04 -15.36 4.88
CA THR A 78 2.86 -16.11 5.34
C THR A 78 1.67 -15.20 5.58
N ASP A 79 1.93 -13.91 5.79
CA ASP A 79 0.93 -12.93 6.20
C ASP A 79 1.13 -11.60 5.48
N LEU A 80 0.08 -11.06 4.86
CA LEU A 80 0.07 -9.71 4.30
C LEU A 80 -0.56 -8.74 5.30
N LEU A 81 0.25 -7.83 5.84
CA LEU A 81 -0.17 -6.78 6.77
C LEU A 81 -0.50 -5.51 5.98
N CYS A 82 -1.79 -5.18 5.90
CA CYS A 82 -2.29 -4.01 5.20
C CYS A 82 -2.26 -2.78 6.12
N HIS A 83 -1.67 -1.66 5.70
CA HIS A 83 -1.67 -0.41 6.47
C HIS A 83 -1.98 0.83 5.63
N SER A 84 -2.12 1.99 6.30
CA SER A 84 -2.40 3.27 5.67
C SER A 84 -1.28 4.31 5.78
N GLN A 85 -0.16 3.95 6.39
CA GLN A 85 1.01 4.82 6.43
C GLN A 85 1.77 4.80 5.10
N PRO A 86 2.36 5.93 4.65
CA PRO A 86 2.40 7.22 5.33
C PRO A 86 1.22 8.16 4.99
N ALA A 87 0.27 7.76 4.15
CA ALA A 87 -0.87 8.58 3.74
C ALA A 87 -1.84 8.96 4.87
N ARG A 88 -1.89 8.16 5.95
CA ARG A 88 -2.67 8.42 7.17
C ARG A 88 -4.15 8.70 6.89
N LEU A 89 -4.82 7.75 6.24
CA LEU A 89 -6.27 7.80 6.06
C LEU A 89 -7.01 7.97 7.39
N SER A 90 -8.04 8.79 7.40
CA SER A 90 -8.98 8.91 8.51
C SER A 90 -9.81 7.62 8.66
N PRO A 91 -10.43 7.37 9.84
CA PRO A 91 -11.26 6.18 10.03
C PRO A 91 -12.38 6.01 8.98
N SER A 92 -13.01 7.12 8.56
CA SER A 92 -14.07 7.10 7.54
C SER A 92 -13.56 6.79 6.13
N GLU A 93 -12.29 7.04 5.84
CA GLU A 93 -11.64 6.64 4.57
C GLU A 93 -11.09 5.21 4.64
N LEU A 94 -10.57 4.82 5.81
CA LEU A 94 -9.93 3.54 6.03
C LEU A 94 -10.95 2.39 6.01
N LEU A 95 -12.13 2.55 6.63
CA LEU A 95 -13.14 1.50 6.70
C LEU A 95 -13.58 1.03 5.29
N PRO A 96 -13.99 1.90 4.34
CA PRO A 96 -14.30 1.48 2.98
C PRO A 96 -13.12 0.81 2.26
N ALA A 97 -11.89 1.29 2.48
CA ALA A 97 -10.69 0.67 1.88
C ALA A 97 -10.45 -0.74 2.44
N MET A 98 -10.65 -0.95 3.75
CA MET A 98 -10.59 -2.27 4.38
C MET A 98 -11.66 -3.21 3.85
N GLU A 99 -12.90 -2.71 3.68
CA GLU A 99 -13.98 -3.51 3.10
C GLU A 99 -13.70 -3.92 1.65
N LEU A 100 -13.22 -3.00 0.81
CA LEU A 100 -12.80 -3.30 -0.56
C LEU A 100 -11.66 -4.32 -0.58
N THR A 101 -10.69 -4.16 0.31
CA THR A 101 -9.58 -5.11 0.45
C THR A 101 -10.09 -6.51 0.80
N ALA A 102 -10.95 -6.61 1.81
CA ALA A 102 -11.48 -7.88 2.29
C ALA A 102 -12.44 -8.55 1.29
N LYS A 103 -13.33 -7.78 0.65
CA LYS A 103 -14.41 -8.30 -0.19
C LYS A 103 -14.00 -8.47 -1.67
N LYS A 104 -13.00 -7.73 -2.14
CA LYS A 104 -12.63 -7.69 -3.58
C LYS A 104 -11.18 -8.08 -3.80
N VAL A 105 -10.22 -7.41 -3.15
CA VAL A 105 -8.79 -7.68 -3.38
C VAL A 105 -8.40 -9.08 -2.90
N ARG A 106 -8.78 -9.47 -1.67
CA ARG A 106 -8.40 -10.77 -1.10
C ARG A 106 -8.89 -11.96 -1.95
N PRO A 107 -10.17 -12.06 -2.36
CA PRO A 107 -10.61 -13.12 -3.25
C PRO A 107 -9.85 -13.14 -4.57
N LEU A 108 -9.62 -11.97 -5.18
CA LEU A 108 -8.84 -11.87 -6.41
C LEU A 108 -7.43 -12.37 -6.20
N LEU A 109 -6.76 -12.02 -5.11
CA LEU A 109 -5.39 -12.44 -4.81
C LEU A 109 -5.26 -13.97 -4.65
N LEU A 110 -6.27 -14.62 -4.07
CA LEU A 110 -6.30 -16.07 -3.85
C LEU A 110 -6.74 -16.89 -5.07
N ALA A 111 -7.30 -16.24 -6.10
CA ALA A 111 -7.85 -16.91 -7.27
C ALA A 111 -6.83 -17.18 -8.39
N GLY A 112 -5.58 -16.73 -8.24
CA GLY A 112 -4.48 -17.02 -9.18
C GLY A 112 -3.38 -17.79 -8.46
#